data_AF-A0A0G4NPP8-F1
#
_entry.id   AF-A0A0G4NPP8-F1
#
_cell.length_a   1.000
_cell.length_b   1.000
_cell.length_c   1.000
_cell.angle_alpha   90.00
_cell.angle_beta   90.00
_cell.angle_gamma   90.00
#
_symmetry.space_group_name_H-M   'P 1'
#
loop_
_entity.id
_entity.type
_entity.pdbx_description
1 polymer ?
#
loop_
_entity_poly.entity_id
_entity_poly.type
_entity_poly.pdbx_seq_one_letter_code
_entity_poly.pdbx_strand_id
1 'polypeptide(L)'
;YSLTPRHPYPSQLVQAASGLQTLLDVEGVKASEVVAMGDSAGGHLIASLLAHIAVPSPYALPVDLHGDQLAAAVMISPWIAMTTDQASFDTNEATDFLDRPA
;
A
#
# COMPACT_ATOMS: atom_id res chain seq x y z
N TYR A 1 9.55 3.68 3.53
CA TYR A 1 9.91 3.38 2.13
C TYR A 1 10.49 4.64 1.48
N SER A 2 11.25 4.50 0.40
CA SER A 2 11.88 5.58 -0.37
C SER A 2 10.84 6.42 -1.13
N LEU A 3 11.15 7.69 -1.40
CA LEU A 3 10.18 8.64 -1.98
C LEU A 3 10.55 9.07 -3.41
N THR A 4 9.52 9.46 -4.15
CA THR A 4 9.64 10.12 -5.46
C THR A 4 10.22 11.53 -5.32
N PRO A 5 10.81 12.11 -6.39
CA PRO A 5 11.10 11.49 -7.69
C PRO A 5 12.34 10.59 -7.68
N ARG A 6 13.17 10.63 -6.62
CA ARG A 6 14.45 9.89 -6.54
C ARG A 6 14.27 8.37 -6.66
N HIS A 7 13.18 7.83 -6.12
CA HIS A 7 12.85 6.42 -6.19
C HIS A 7 11.40 6.25 -6.66
N PRO A 8 11.14 6.14 -7.97
CA PRO A 8 9.79 5.94 -8.48
C PRO A 8 9.26 4.54 -8.16
N TYR A 9 7.96 4.36 -8.41
CA TYR A 9 7.36 3.03 -8.44
C TYR A 9 8.18 2.10 -9.36
N PRO A 10 8.47 0.84 -8.97
CA PRO A 10 7.87 0.07 -7.87
C PRO A 10 8.65 0.07 -6.54
N SER A 11 9.58 1.01 -6.32
CA SER A 11 10.49 0.99 -5.15
C SER A 11 9.76 0.84 -3.80
N GLN A 12 8.61 1.49 -3.65
CA GLN A 12 7.80 1.45 -2.44
C GLN A 12 7.20 0.07 -2.19
N LEU A 13 6.65 -0.57 -3.24
CA LEU A 13 6.11 -1.92 -3.17
C LEU A 13 7.19 -2.94 -2.81
N VAL A 14 8.35 -2.85 -3.46
CA VAL A 14 9.51 -3.74 -3.18
C VAL A 14 9.91 -3.67 -1.71
N GLN A 15 10.02 -2.45 -1.17
CA GLN A 15 10.41 -2.26 0.22
C GLN A 15 9.31 -2.65 1.21
N ALA A 16 8.03 -2.46 0.86
CA ALA A 16 6.92 -2.91 1.70
C ALA A 16 6.85 -4.44 1.78
N ALA A 17 6.98 -5.13 0.64
CA ALA A 17 7.02 -6.59 0.57
C ALA A 17 8.22 -7.16 1.35
N SER A 18 9.42 -6.61 1.11
CA SER A 18 10.63 -7.01 1.84
C SER A 18 10.54 -6.73 3.34
N GLY A 19 9.94 -5.60 3.74
CA GLY A 19 9.73 -5.27 5.14
C GLY A 19 8.77 -6.24 5.83
N LEU A 20 7.65 -6.59 5.18
CA LEU A 20 6.72 -7.59 5.69
C LEU A 20 7.36 -8.97 5.79
N GLN A 21 8.06 -9.43 4.75
CA GLN A 21 8.74 -10.73 4.80
C GLN A 21 9.80 -10.79 5.91
N THR A 22 10.51 -9.69 6.17
CA THR A 22 11.49 -9.61 7.26
C THR A 22 10.82 -9.78 8.63
N LEU A 23 9.66 -9.15 8.85
CA LEU A 23 8.90 -9.32 10.10
C LEU A 23 8.47 -10.78 10.31
N LEU A 24 8.05 -11.46 9.24
CA LEU A 24 7.58 -12.84 9.31
C LEU A 24 8.74 -13.83 9.50
N ASP A 25 9.80 -13.70 8.70
CA ASP A 25 10.85 -14.72 8.62
C ASP A 25 12.00 -14.48 9.60
N VAL A 26 12.41 -13.22 9.78
CA VAL A 26 13.59 -12.88 10.58
C VAL A 26 13.19 -12.60 12.01
N GLU A 27 12.13 -11.81 12.21
CA GLU A 27 11.64 -11.47 13.55
C GLU A 27 10.66 -12.51 14.11
N GLY A 28 10.15 -13.42 13.27
CA GLY A 28 9.27 -14.51 13.69
C GLY A 28 7.87 -14.07 14.13
N VAL A 29 7.42 -12.87 13.70
CA VAL A 29 6.08 -12.36 13.99
C VAL A 29 5.07 -13.15 13.18
N LYS A 30 3.96 -13.59 13.79
CA LYS A 30 2.90 -14.28 13.04
C LYS A 30 2.12 -13.27 12.20
N ALA A 31 1.70 -13.65 11.00
CA ALA A 31 0.90 -12.77 10.14
C ALA A 31 -0.38 -12.30 10.87
N SER A 32 -1.00 -13.18 11.66
CA SER A 32 -2.17 -12.89 12.50
C SER A 32 -1.93 -11.87 13.63
N GLU A 33 -0.70 -11.43 13.85
CA GLU A 33 -0.33 -10.35 14.79
C GLU A 33 0.03 -9.04 14.07
N VAL A 34 0.06 -9.04 12.73
CA VAL A 34 0.44 -7.90 11.91
C VAL A 34 -0.80 -7.15 11.41
N VAL A 35 -0.86 -5.85 11.71
CA VAL A 35 -1.80 -4.91 11.07
C VAL A 35 -1.05 -4.08 10.03
N ALA A 36 -1.47 -4.18 8.77
CA ALA A 36 -0.94 -3.36 7.68
C ALA A 36 -1.75 -2.07 7.56
N MET A 37 -1.13 -0.91 7.78
CA MET A 37 -1.81 0.39 7.87
C MET A 37 -1.16 1.45 6.99
N GLY A 38 -1.97 2.30 6.37
CA GLY A 38 -1.51 3.51 5.68
C GLY A 38 -2.62 4.49 5.34
N ASP A 39 -2.27 5.76 5.19
CA ASP A 39 -3.15 6.85 4.79
C ASP A 39 -2.82 7.34 3.38
N SER A 40 -3.81 7.81 2.60
CA SER A 40 -3.59 8.40 1.27
C SER A 40 -2.68 7.53 0.36
N ALA A 41 -1.49 8.01 0.01
CA ALA A 41 -0.48 7.26 -0.75
C ALA A 41 0.07 6.03 0.00
N GLY A 42 0.12 6.08 1.33
CA GLY A 42 0.37 4.91 2.17
C GLY A 42 -0.77 3.89 2.10
N GLY A 43 -2.03 4.35 2.03
CA GLY A 43 -3.19 3.50 1.79
C GLY A 43 -3.13 2.80 0.43
N HIS A 44 -2.69 3.51 -0.61
CA HIS A 44 -2.36 2.93 -1.92
C HIS A 44 -1.31 1.82 -1.82
N LEU A 45 -0.27 2.05 -1.02
CA LEU A 45 0.80 1.08 -0.82
C LEU A 45 0.30 -0.17 -0.10
N ILE A 46 -0.58 -0.04 0.89
CA ILE A 46 -1.23 -1.19 1.54
C ILE A 46 -2.08 -1.97 0.54
N ALA A 47 -2.92 -1.29 -0.24
CA ALA A 47 -3.71 -1.94 -1.30
C ALA A 47 -2.82 -2.68 -2.31
N SER A 48 -1.72 -2.05 -2.73
CA SER A 48 -0.74 -2.63 -3.65
C SER A 48 -0.04 -3.85 -3.05
N LEU A 49 0.30 -3.82 -1.76
CA LEU A 49 0.91 -4.95 -1.05
C LEU A 49 -0.08 -6.12 -0.94
N LEU A 50 -1.34 -5.86 -0.60
CA LEU A 50 -2.38 -6.89 -0.54
C LEU A 50 -2.63 -7.53 -1.93
N ALA A 51 -2.69 -6.70 -2.97
CA ALA A 51 -2.79 -7.19 -4.35
C ALA A 51 -1.57 -8.06 -4.72
N HIS A 52 -0.37 -7.66 -4.31
CA HIS A 52 0.87 -8.42 -4.52
C HIS A 52 0.89 -9.75 -3.75
N ILE A 53 0.39 -9.80 -2.51
CA ILE A 53 0.23 -11.04 -1.74
C ILE A 53 -0.75 -11.99 -2.45
N ALA A 54 -1.87 -11.47 -2.96
CA ALA A 54 -2.87 -12.28 -3.65
C ALA A 54 -2.40 -12.77 -5.04
N VAL A 55 -1.77 -11.88 -5.81
CA VAL A 55 -1.22 -12.17 -7.14
C VAL A 55 0.16 -11.49 -7.25
N PRO A 56 1.26 -12.26 -7.14
CA PRO A 56 2.60 -11.69 -7.13
C PRO A 56 2.90 -10.85 -8.37
N SER A 57 3.07 -9.55 -8.15
CA SER A 57 3.68 -8.62 -9.10
C SER A 57 5.12 -9.07 -9.44
N PRO A 58 5.55 -8.99 -10.71
CA PRO A 58 6.92 -9.36 -11.10
C PRO A 58 8.00 -8.40 -10.56
N TYR A 59 7.60 -7.27 -9.98
CA TYR A 59 8.51 -6.23 -9.53
C TYR A 59 9.08 -6.45 -8.12
N ALA A 60 8.41 -7.27 -7.29
CA ALA A 60 8.81 -7.54 -5.91
C ALA A 60 8.86 -9.05 -5.67
N LEU A 61 9.66 -9.48 -4.68
CA LEU A 61 9.67 -10.87 -4.25
C LEU A 61 8.31 -11.21 -3.61
N PRO A 62 7.72 -12.38 -3.91
CA PRO A 62 6.47 -12.80 -3.29
C PRO A 62 6.57 -12.78 -1.77
N VAL A 63 5.46 -12.40 -1.13
CA VAL A 63 5.34 -12.47 0.32
C VAL A 63 4.65 -13.78 0.69
N ASP A 64 5.29 -14.59 1.52
CA ASP A 64 4.71 -15.81 2.09
C ASP A 64 4.18 -15.52 3.50
N LEU A 65 2.87 -15.69 3.69
CA LEU A 65 2.21 -15.54 4.99
C LEU A 65 2.23 -16.84 5.82
N HIS A 66 2.93 -17.88 5.37
CA HIS A 66 3.07 -19.18 6.04
C HIS A 66 1.73 -19.88 6.31
N GLY A 67 0.77 -19.69 5.40
CA GLY A 67 -0.59 -20.22 5.53
C GLY A 67 -1.49 -19.47 6.52
N ASP A 68 -1.05 -18.33 7.05
CA ASP A 68 -1.81 -17.46 7.94
C ASP A 68 -2.38 -16.23 7.19
N GLN A 69 -3.05 -15.32 7.90
CA GLN A 69 -3.61 -14.08 7.37
C GLN A 69 -3.17 -12.88 8.21
N LEU A 70 -3.06 -11.71 7.58
CA LEU A 70 -2.84 -10.46 8.32
C LEU A 70 -4.01 -10.22 9.30
N ALA A 71 -3.70 -9.73 10.50
CA ALA A 71 -4.69 -9.43 11.53
C ALA A 71 -5.74 -8.42 11.03
N ALA A 72 -5.28 -7.40 10.31
CA ALA A 72 -6.12 -6.42 9.63
C ALA A 72 -5.33 -5.65 8.57
N ALA A 73 -6.06 -5.04 7.63
CA ALA A 73 -5.56 -3.98 6.78
C ALA A 73 -6.39 -2.71 7.00
N VAL A 74 -5.73 -1.59 7.28
CA VAL A 74 -6.38 -0.30 7.57
C VAL A 74 -5.91 0.74 6.56
N MET A 75 -6.87 1.29 5.82
CA MET A 75 -6.61 2.29 4.78
C MET A 75 -7.42 3.56 5.09
N ILE A 76 -6.74 4.66 5.36
CA ILE A 76 -7.39 5.93 5.71
C ILE A 76 -7.33 6.86 4.50
N SER A 77 -8.49 7.26 3.98
CA SER A 77 -8.61 8.09 2.77
C SER A 77 -7.67 7.66 1.64
N PRO A 78 -7.69 6.38 1.21
CA PRO A 78 -6.65 5.83 0.35
C PRO A 78 -6.72 6.39 -1.07
N TRP A 79 -5.56 6.65 -1.65
CA TRP A 79 -5.44 7.07 -3.05
C TRP A 79 -5.38 5.84 -3.97
N ILE A 80 -6.53 5.29 -4.38
CA ILE A 80 -6.57 4.01 -5.11
C ILE A 80 -6.40 4.16 -6.64
N ALA A 81 -6.93 5.23 -7.23
CA ALA A 81 -6.88 5.46 -8.67
C ALA A 81 -5.90 6.58 -9.01
N MET A 82 -5.05 6.39 -10.02
CA MET A 82 -4.14 7.44 -10.51
C MET A 82 -4.82 8.39 -11.52
N THR A 83 -6.15 8.53 -11.43
CA THR A 83 -6.98 9.44 -12.21
C THR A 83 -7.76 10.34 -11.26
N THR A 84 -8.31 11.43 -11.79
CA THR A 84 -9.09 12.44 -11.04
C THR A 84 -10.45 12.69 -11.68
N ASP A 85 -10.99 11.66 -12.34
CA ASP A 85 -12.26 11.66 -13.09
C ASP A 85 -13.44 11.12 -12.27
N GLN A 86 -13.21 10.76 -11.01
CA GLN A 86 -14.27 10.35 -10.10
C GLN A 86 -15.09 11.57 -9.67
N ALA A 87 -16.42 11.41 -9.59
CA ALA A 87 -17.34 12.48 -9.24
C ALA A 87 -16.99 13.20 -7.91
N SER A 88 -16.34 12.51 -6.97
CA SER A 88 -15.91 13.12 -5.70
C SER A 88 -14.88 14.24 -5.87
N PHE A 89 -14.07 14.23 -6.94
CA PHE A 89 -13.17 15.33 -7.26
C PHE A 89 -13.93 16.61 -7.66
N ASP A 90 -15.13 16.49 -8.22
CA ASP A 90 -15.99 17.63 -8.55
C ASP A 90 -16.84 18.05 -7.33
N THR A 91 -17.51 17.09 -6.68
CA THR A 91 -18.48 17.41 -5.61
C THR A 91 -17.82 17.95 -4.34
N ASN A 92 -16.55 17.60 -4.10
CA ASN A 92 -15.85 18.01 -2.88
C ASN A 92 -14.80 19.11 -3.13
N GLU A 93 -14.61 19.58 -4.37
CA GLU A 93 -13.57 20.55 -4.75
C GLU A 93 -13.46 21.73 -3.78
N ALA A 94 -14.60 22.32 -3.38
CA ALA A 94 -14.63 23.49 -2.50
C ALA A 94 -14.25 23.21 -1.03
N THR A 95 -14.16 21.93 -0.64
CA THR A 95 -13.90 21.48 0.74
C THR A 95 -12.73 20.52 0.87
N ASP A 96 -12.19 20.03 -0.25
CA ASP A 96 -11.07 19.10 -0.27
C ASP A 96 -9.79 19.82 0.18
N PHE A 97 -8.92 19.07 0.87
CA PHE A 97 -7.60 19.57 1.27
C PHE A 97 -6.64 19.63 0.09
N LEU A 98 -6.87 18.81 -0.95
CA LEU A 98 -6.05 18.78 -2.16
C LEU A 98 -6.73 19.53 -3.30
N ASP A 99 -5.99 20.43 -3.93
CA ASP A 99 -6.42 21.05 -5.18
C ASP A 99 -6.41 20.03 -6.33
N ARG A 100 -7.29 20.25 -7.31
CA ARG A 100 -7.27 19.45 -8.53
C ARG A 100 -5.94 19.69 -9.28
N PRO A 101 -5.24 18.62 -9.70
CA PRO A 101 -4.09 18.77 -10.58
C PRO A 101 -4.48 19.52 -11.86
N ALA A 102 -3.64 20.45 -12.29
CA ALA A 102 -3.82 21.22 -13.53
C ALA A 102 -3.77 20.35 -14.80
#